data_AF-A0A6I5KX43-F1
#
_entry.id   AF-A0A6I5KX43-F1
#
_cell.length_a   1.000
_cell.length_b   1.000
_cell.length_c   1.000
_cell.angle_alpha   90.00
_cell.angle_beta   90.00
_cell.angle_gamma   90.00
#
_symmetry.space_group_name_H-M   'P 1'
#
loop_
_entity.id
_entity.type
_entity.pdbx_description
1 polymer ?
#
loop_
_entity_poly.entity_id
_entity_poly.type
_entity_poly.pdbx_seq_one_letter_code
_entity_poly.pdbx_strand_id
1 'polypeptide(L)'
;MEGLINVKGYSEKYLKLAIRQWIDLYFESLDNEKTFNLFQLEDSIQIRIDNISNQLLFFLINYLKYPVDIKGPIEILGYTGRDETSDFKGQDILIYVSSDDTEYDNVYVVTENNIHFKIDFGGGIKKVNSSIPEFFKLTPVSTSPIDSIIVSKKASFYFDKKQFFKTIEGRFTIISLVLFILLIFHFLYINGDSDMLEKERATWFLYAGVSIWFFIDNEMLKKDILYLGCFAIAIVLMVYGGDFVNNFPKTITEKLGPFTLMPLTFLMLQWPLRRIYKGLFKKEPKTDRDGGVTDFIYSMALTFGSIILPFVLYGLINK
;
A
#
# COMPACT_ATOMS: atom_id res chain seq x y z
N MET A 1 7.87 20.38 -23.53
CA MET A 1 9.29 20.76 -23.68
C MET A 1 10.18 19.52 -23.59
N GLU A 2 11.46 19.64 -23.93
CA GLU A 2 12.47 18.59 -23.67
C GLU A 2 12.99 18.73 -22.23
N GLY A 3 12.96 17.64 -21.48
CA GLY A 3 13.59 17.54 -20.16
C GLY A 3 14.83 16.66 -20.22
N LEU A 4 15.92 17.14 -19.62
CA LEU A 4 17.20 16.44 -19.58
C LEU A 4 17.67 16.30 -18.14
N ILE A 5 18.00 15.09 -17.69
CA ILE A 5 18.43 14.84 -16.31
C ILE A 5 19.78 14.14 -16.34
N ASN A 6 20.78 14.69 -15.67
CA ASN A 6 22.05 14.03 -15.45
C ASN A 6 22.07 13.38 -14.06
N VAL A 7 22.41 12.08 -14.00
CA VAL A 7 22.45 11.29 -12.77
C VAL A 7 23.83 10.69 -12.58
N LYS A 8 24.49 11.05 -11.47
CA LYS A 8 25.82 10.57 -11.11
C LYS A 8 25.79 9.66 -9.89
N GLY A 9 26.49 8.53 -9.99
CA GLY A 9 26.58 7.53 -8.91
C GLY A 9 25.50 6.44 -8.95
N TYR A 10 24.71 6.35 -10.02
CA TYR A 10 23.82 5.23 -10.28
C TYR A 10 24.42 4.23 -11.24
N SER A 11 24.15 2.94 -10.97
CA SER A 11 24.24 1.93 -12.02
C SER A 11 23.01 2.05 -12.91
N GLU A 12 23.18 1.74 -14.19
CA GLU A 12 22.09 1.72 -15.17
C GLU A 12 20.88 0.89 -14.69
N LYS A 13 21.15 -0.26 -14.06
CA LYS A 13 20.12 -1.12 -13.46
C LYS A 13 19.27 -0.39 -12.42
N TYR A 14 19.90 0.34 -11.50
CA TYR A 14 19.18 1.05 -10.43
C TYR A 14 18.45 2.27 -10.97
N LEU A 15 19.03 2.98 -11.93
CA LEU A 15 18.36 4.10 -12.59
C LEU A 15 17.10 3.64 -13.32
N LYS A 16 17.17 2.54 -14.09
CA LYS A 16 15.99 1.97 -14.77
C LYS A 16 14.91 1.56 -13.79
N LEU A 17 15.31 1.01 -12.64
CA LEU A 17 14.38 0.62 -11.59
C LEU A 17 13.66 1.84 -10.99
N ALA A 18 14.41 2.90 -10.64
CA ALA A 18 13.84 4.13 -10.09
C ALA A 18 12.91 4.83 -11.08
N ILE A 19 13.27 4.89 -12.38
CA ILE A 19 12.41 5.45 -13.43
C ILE A 19 11.11 4.64 -13.55
N ARG A 20 11.16 3.31 -13.51
CA ARG A 20 9.96 2.46 -13.56
C ARG A 20 9.05 2.68 -12.36
N GLN A 21 9.61 2.75 -11.15
CA GLN A 21 8.83 3.05 -9.95
C GLN A 21 8.13 4.41 -10.06
N TRP A 22 8.83 5.42 -10.58
CA TRP A 22 8.22 6.74 -10.80
C TRP A 22 7.12 6.71 -11.86
N ILE A 23 7.35 6.03 -13.00
CA ILE A 23 6.32 5.84 -14.03
C ILE A 23 5.06 5.21 -13.44
N ASP A 24 5.20 4.23 -12.56
CA ASP A 24 4.05 3.57 -11.91
C ASP A 24 3.27 4.52 -11.01
N LEU A 25 3.96 5.39 -10.27
CA LEU A 25 3.31 6.38 -9.39
C LEU A 25 2.54 7.45 -10.17
N TYR A 26 3.04 7.83 -11.34
CA TYR A 26 2.49 8.93 -12.15
C TYR A 26 1.86 8.46 -13.46
N PHE A 27 1.54 7.17 -13.58
CA PHE A 27 1.08 6.57 -14.84
C PHE A 27 -0.14 7.27 -15.45
N GLU A 28 -1.12 7.65 -14.63
CA GLU A 28 -2.33 8.33 -15.08
C GLU A 28 -2.07 9.75 -15.62
N SER A 29 -0.96 10.36 -15.22
CA SER A 29 -0.53 11.71 -15.63
C SER A 29 0.45 11.69 -16.81
N LEU A 30 0.83 10.51 -17.31
CA LEU A 30 1.79 10.34 -18.41
C LEU A 30 1.08 9.95 -19.70
N ASP A 31 1.56 10.48 -20.82
CA ASP A 31 1.13 10.04 -22.13
C ASP A 31 1.50 8.57 -22.35
N ASN A 32 0.58 7.79 -22.94
CA ASN A 32 0.91 6.47 -23.45
C ASN A 32 2.08 6.58 -24.44
N GLU A 33 3.03 5.65 -24.39
CA GLU A 33 4.23 5.63 -25.25
C GLU A 33 5.27 6.73 -24.96
N LYS A 34 5.12 7.49 -23.86
CA LYS A 34 6.19 8.38 -23.40
C LYS A 34 7.50 7.59 -23.23
N THR A 35 8.60 8.13 -23.76
CA THR A 35 9.89 7.43 -23.80
C THR A 35 10.93 8.18 -22.98
N PHE A 36 11.68 7.44 -22.18
CA PHE A 36 12.83 7.90 -21.40
C PHE A 36 14.09 7.31 -22.03
N ASN A 37 14.84 8.13 -22.76
CA ASN A 37 16.07 7.71 -23.44
C ASN A 37 17.27 7.87 -22.50
N LEU A 38 18.04 6.82 -22.32
CA LEU A 38 19.23 6.80 -21.47
C LEU A 38 20.49 6.91 -22.32
N PHE A 39 21.43 7.74 -21.89
CA PHE A 39 22.70 7.98 -22.56
C PHE A 39 23.85 7.83 -21.54
N GLN A 40 24.84 7.01 -21.85
CA GLN A 40 26.04 6.89 -21.03
C GLN A 40 26.97 8.08 -21.28
N LEU A 41 27.41 8.73 -20.21
CA LEU A 41 28.53 9.67 -20.18
C LEU A 41 29.71 9.04 -19.42
N GLU A 42 30.86 9.71 -19.34
CA GLU A 42 32.06 9.15 -18.67
C GLU A 42 31.81 8.75 -17.20
N ASP A 43 31.11 9.60 -16.44
CA ASP A 43 30.92 9.42 -14.99
C ASP A 43 29.44 9.44 -14.55
N SER A 44 28.52 9.51 -15.50
CA SER A 44 27.11 9.76 -15.26
C SER A 44 26.22 9.15 -16.35
N ILE A 45 24.93 9.03 -16.06
CA ILE A 45 23.92 8.61 -17.04
C ILE A 45 22.94 9.78 -17.22
N GLN A 46 22.73 10.18 -18.46
CA GLN A 46 21.79 11.22 -18.83
C GLN A 46 20.47 10.59 -19.29
N ILE A 47 19.36 11.13 -18.81
CA ILE A 47 18.00 10.80 -19.22
C ILE A 47 17.49 11.95 -20.09
N ARG A 48 16.89 11.64 -21.24
CA ARG A 48 16.12 12.60 -22.05
C ARG A 48 14.68 12.18 -22.19
N ILE A 49 13.79 13.16 -22.07
CA ILE A 49 12.36 12.97 -22.05
C ILE A 49 11.70 14.06 -22.89
N ASP A 50 11.00 13.65 -23.94
CA ASP A 50 10.30 14.57 -24.80
C ASP A 50 8.90 14.90 -24.27
N ASN A 51 8.53 16.18 -24.42
CA ASN A 51 7.22 16.71 -24.08
C ASN A 51 6.79 16.45 -22.62
N ILE A 52 7.68 16.63 -21.65
CA ILE A 52 7.35 16.57 -20.22
C ILE A 52 7.00 17.96 -19.68
N SER A 53 6.09 18.06 -18.70
CA SER A 53 5.82 19.32 -18.00
C SER A 53 6.87 19.59 -16.92
N ASN A 54 7.11 20.86 -16.60
CA ASN A 54 8.04 21.23 -15.53
C ASN A 54 7.68 20.58 -14.19
N GLN A 55 6.39 20.53 -13.85
CA GLN A 55 5.92 19.91 -12.60
C GLN A 55 6.27 18.42 -12.52
N LEU A 56 5.99 17.65 -13.57
CA LEU A 56 6.35 16.22 -13.61
C LEU A 56 7.86 16.03 -13.59
N LEU A 57 8.62 16.92 -14.24
CA LEU A 57 10.07 16.89 -14.21
C LEU A 57 10.62 17.14 -12.79
N PHE A 58 10.04 18.09 -12.04
CA PHE A 58 10.41 18.36 -10.65
C PHE A 58 10.16 17.14 -9.76
N PHE A 59 9.00 16.49 -9.92
CA PHE A 59 8.66 15.26 -9.20
C PHE A 59 9.62 14.12 -9.54
N LEU A 60 9.99 13.98 -10.81
CA LEU A 60 10.94 12.96 -11.24
C LEU A 60 12.32 13.17 -10.62
N ILE A 61 12.85 14.40 -10.66
CA ILE A 61 14.18 14.71 -10.11
C ILE A 61 14.23 14.43 -8.61
N ASN A 62 13.20 14.86 -7.87
CA ASN A 62 13.08 14.59 -6.45
C ASN A 62 12.96 13.09 -6.15
N TYR A 63 12.12 12.37 -6.90
CA TYR A 63 11.98 10.92 -6.73
C TYR A 63 13.28 10.17 -7.02
N LEU A 64 14.00 10.54 -8.09
CA LEU A 64 15.29 9.93 -8.40
C LEU A 64 16.32 10.19 -7.30
N LYS A 65 16.20 11.28 -6.52
CA LYS A 65 17.07 11.55 -5.37
C LYS A 65 16.74 10.63 -4.19
N TYR A 66 15.47 10.35 -3.98
CA TYR A 66 14.96 9.55 -2.86
C TYR A 66 14.06 8.38 -3.30
N PRO A 67 14.55 7.44 -4.14
CA PRO A 67 13.71 6.35 -4.60
C PRO A 67 13.49 5.32 -3.50
N VAL A 68 12.43 4.54 -3.65
CA VAL A 68 12.03 3.53 -2.67
C VAL A 68 12.96 2.32 -2.77
N ASP A 69 13.55 1.92 -1.63
CA ASP A 69 14.39 0.72 -1.47
C ASP A 69 15.65 0.69 -2.37
N ILE A 70 16.09 1.85 -2.89
CA ILE A 70 17.34 2.00 -3.64
C ILE A 70 18.12 3.15 -3.01
N LYS A 71 19.44 2.98 -2.83
CA LYS A 71 20.28 4.10 -2.36
C LYS A 71 20.22 5.23 -3.39
N GLY A 72 19.96 6.46 -2.96
CA GLY A 72 19.96 7.65 -3.81
C GLY A 72 21.30 7.90 -4.51
N PRO A 73 21.31 8.62 -5.64
CA PRO A 73 22.53 8.94 -6.37
C PRO A 73 23.33 9.99 -5.61
N ILE A 74 24.60 10.12 -6.00
CA ILE A 74 25.48 11.15 -5.45
C ILE A 74 24.93 12.53 -5.85
N GLU A 75 24.59 12.70 -7.12
CA GLU A 75 24.16 13.98 -7.69
C GLU A 75 23.09 13.77 -8.77
N ILE A 76 22.13 14.68 -8.82
CA ILE A 76 21.09 14.78 -9.85
C ILE A 76 20.91 16.23 -10.24
N LEU A 77 21.04 16.50 -11.53
CA LEU A 77 20.83 17.82 -12.11
C LEU A 77 19.85 17.70 -13.28
N GLY A 78 18.71 18.37 -13.19
CA GLY A 78 17.74 18.46 -14.26
C GLY A 78 17.86 19.77 -15.01
N TYR A 79 17.59 19.73 -16.31
CA TYR A 79 17.65 20.85 -17.23
C TYR A 79 16.38 20.84 -18.06
N THR A 80 15.80 22.02 -18.23
CA THR A 80 14.60 22.19 -19.02
C THR A 80 14.53 23.64 -19.47
N GLY A 81 13.95 23.89 -20.64
CA GLY A 81 13.96 25.22 -21.24
C GLY A 81 12.67 25.59 -21.97
N ARG A 82 12.39 26.90 -22.02
CA ARG A 82 11.35 27.54 -22.85
C ARG A 82 9.95 26.94 -22.70
N ASP A 83 9.48 26.79 -21.46
CA ASP A 83 8.06 26.55 -21.18
C ASP A 83 7.31 27.88 -21.07
N GLU A 84 6.47 28.21 -22.05
CA GLU A 84 5.63 29.41 -22.06
C GLU A 84 4.48 29.39 -21.02
N THR A 85 4.26 28.26 -20.35
CA THR A 85 3.19 28.08 -19.37
C THR A 85 3.67 28.11 -17.92
N SER A 86 4.99 28.02 -17.69
CA SER A 86 5.57 27.97 -16.34
C SER A 86 5.83 29.33 -15.70
N ASP A 87 6.17 29.35 -14.41
CA ASP A 87 6.60 30.57 -13.70
C ASP A 87 7.96 31.11 -14.17
N PHE A 88 8.70 30.34 -14.99
CA PHE A 88 10.02 30.69 -15.53
C PHE A 88 9.98 30.91 -17.05
N LYS A 89 8.90 31.52 -17.56
CA LYS A 89 8.62 31.65 -19.00
C LYS A 89 9.84 32.11 -19.79
N GLY A 90 10.18 31.33 -20.82
CA GLY A 90 11.22 31.67 -21.78
C GLY A 90 12.66 31.56 -21.27
N GLN A 91 12.88 31.10 -20.03
CA GLN A 91 14.22 30.91 -19.47
C GLN A 91 14.61 29.43 -19.46
N ASP A 92 15.89 29.18 -19.63
CA ASP A 92 16.47 27.88 -19.32
C ASP A 92 16.74 27.81 -17.82
N ILE A 93 16.41 26.66 -17.23
CA ILE A 93 16.54 26.44 -15.79
C ILE A 93 17.28 25.15 -15.49
N LEU A 94 18.08 25.21 -14.42
CA LEU A 94 18.71 24.07 -13.75
C LEU A 94 17.87 23.73 -12.52
N ILE A 95 17.57 22.45 -12.33
CA ILE A 95 16.77 21.92 -11.23
C ILE A 95 17.64 20.94 -10.45
N TYR A 96 17.63 21.04 -9.12
CA TYR A 96 18.41 20.15 -8.27
C TYR A 96 17.74 19.95 -6.91
N VAL A 97 18.23 18.97 -6.16
CA VAL A 97 17.88 18.78 -4.75
C VAL A 97 19.13 19.08 -3.94
N SER A 98 19.05 20.05 -3.03
CA SER A 98 20.18 20.43 -2.17
C SER A 98 20.60 19.26 -1.28
N SER A 99 21.90 19.10 -1.05
CA SER A 99 22.41 18.10 -0.09
C SER A 99 21.95 18.37 1.34
N ASP A 100 21.68 19.64 1.65
CA ASP A 100 21.34 20.11 2.99
C ASP A 100 19.83 20.18 3.19
N ASP A 101 19.06 19.74 2.20
CA ASP A 101 17.61 19.75 2.25
C ASP A 101 17.09 18.69 3.22
N THR A 102 16.31 19.15 4.19
CA THR A 102 15.64 18.30 5.19
C THR A 102 14.16 18.15 4.92
N GLU A 103 13.65 18.93 3.96
CA GLU A 103 12.29 18.90 3.49
C GLU A 103 12.28 18.06 2.20
N TYR A 104 11.66 16.89 2.23
CA TYR A 104 11.76 15.93 1.12
C TYR A 104 10.86 16.26 -0.07
N ASP A 105 9.97 17.25 0.07
CA ASP A 105 8.90 17.59 -0.90
C ASP A 105 9.14 18.91 -1.64
N ASN A 106 10.41 19.20 -1.94
CA ASN A 106 10.78 20.38 -2.71
C ASN A 106 11.96 20.13 -3.65
N VAL A 107 12.12 21.05 -4.58
CA VAL A 107 13.29 21.16 -5.47
C VAL A 107 13.79 22.60 -5.48
N TYR A 108 15.05 22.77 -5.86
CA TYR A 108 15.66 24.07 -6.07
C TYR A 108 15.84 24.31 -7.57
N VAL A 109 15.65 25.56 -7.98
CA VAL A 109 15.74 25.99 -9.36
C VAL A 109 16.71 27.16 -9.47
N VAL A 110 17.61 27.10 -10.46
CA VAL A 110 18.54 28.16 -10.84
C VAL A 110 18.25 28.57 -12.27
N THR A 111 17.91 29.84 -12.48
CA THR A 111 17.71 30.38 -13.83
C THR A 111 19.05 30.62 -14.54
N GLU A 112 19.05 30.79 -15.85
CA GLU A 112 20.21 31.25 -16.64
C GLU A 112 20.93 32.49 -16.06
N ASN A 113 20.19 33.39 -15.38
CA ASN A 113 20.73 34.58 -14.73
C ASN A 113 21.27 34.33 -13.30
N ASN A 114 21.43 33.06 -12.91
CA ASN A 114 21.86 32.61 -11.58
C ASN A 114 20.98 33.14 -10.43
N ILE A 115 19.66 33.22 -10.66
CA ILE A 115 18.69 33.51 -9.62
C ILE A 115 18.16 32.19 -9.07
N HIS A 116 18.20 32.03 -7.74
CA HIS A 116 17.83 30.80 -7.06
C HIS A 116 16.42 30.86 -6.47
N PHE A 117 15.68 29.78 -6.64
CA PHE A 117 14.33 29.58 -6.12
C PHE A 117 14.23 28.22 -5.42
N LYS A 118 13.41 28.15 -4.37
CA LYS A 118 12.91 26.92 -3.77
C LYS A 118 11.45 26.76 -4.19
N ILE A 119 11.10 25.58 -4.69
CA ILE A 119 9.76 25.22 -5.15
C ILE A 119 9.26 24.06 -4.32
N ASP A 120 8.16 24.26 -3.59
CA ASP A 120 7.46 23.17 -2.91
C ASP A 120 6.42 22.53 -3.84
N PHE A 121 6.07 21.27 -3.57
CA PHE A 121 5.12 20.53 -4.39
C PHE A 121 3.66 20.99 -4.22
N GLY A 122 3.39 21.90 -3.28
CA GLY A 122 2.12 22.62 -3.17
C GLY A 122 2.00 23.81 -4.13
N GLY A 123 3.04 24.12 -4.91
CA GLY A 123 3.09 25.21 -5.87
C GLY A 123 3.65 26.52 -5.32
N GLY A 124 4.16 26.53 -4.08
CA GLY A 124 4.84 27.68 -3.52
C GLY A 124 6.23 27.87 -4.15
N ILE A 125 6.50 29.09 -4.63
CA ILE A 125 7.80 29.49 -5.18
C ILE A 125 8.38 30.60 -4.32
N LYS A 126 9.55 30.36 -3.75
CA LYS A 126 10.26 31.34 -2.91
C LYS A 126 11.65 31.60 -3.47
N LYS A 127 11.96 32.86 -3.75
CA LYS A 127 13.33 33.29 -4.04
C LYS A 127 14.20 33.07 -2.81
N VAL A 128 15.36 32.45 -2.99
CA VAL A 128 16.31 32.17 -1.90
C VAL A 128 17.64 32.86 -2.18
N ASN A 129 18.24 33.44 -1.14
CA ASN A 129 19.62 33.89 -1.19
C ASN A 129 20.48 32.66 -0.90
N SER A 130 20.85 31.95 -1.97
CA SER A 130 21.57 30.70 -1.88
C SER A 130 23.03 30.94 -1.47
N SER A 131 23.50 30.21 -0.45
CA SER A 131 24.93 29.96 -0.18
C SER A 131 25.43 28.69 -0.90
N ILE A 132 24.58 28.06 -1.70
CA ILE A 132 24.78 26.76 -2.35
C ILE A 132 25.42 27.01 -3.74
N PRO A 133 26.53 26.31 -4.10
CA PRO A 133 27.40 26.69 -5.22
C PRO A 133 26.91 26.31 -6.62
N GLU A 134 25.71 25.75 -6.82
CA GLU A 134 25.28 25.32 -8.15
C GLU A 134 24.89 26.52 -9.03
N PHE A 135 25.74 26.80 -10.02
CA PHE A 135 25.46 27.75 -11.09
C PHE A 135 24.83 27.07 -12.29
N PHE A 136 24.07 27.82 -13.07
CA PHE A 136 23.54 27.30 -14.33
C PHE A 136 24.71 26.95 -15.28
N LYS A 137 24.85 25.66 -15.61
CA LYS A 137 25.86 25.16 -16.54
C LYS A 137 25.30 24.01 -17.36
N LEU A 138 25.22 24.19 -18.69
CA LEU A 138 24.79 23.13 -19.60
C LEU A 138 25.75 21.94 -19.55
N THR A 139 25.18 20.74 -19.55
CA THR A 139 25.95 19.48 -19.58
C THR A 139 26.15 18.99 -21.01
N PRO A 140 27.23 18.24 -21.28
CA PRO A 140 27.46 17.61 -22.58
C PRO A 140 26.30 16.68 -22.96
N VAL A 141 25.98 16.64 -24.24
CA VAL A 141 24.85 15.90 -24.83
C VAL A 141 25.43 14.75 -25.66
N SER A 142 25.25 13.51 -25.21
CA SER A 142 25.61 12.32 -26.01
C SER A 142 24.63 12.09 -27.17
N THR A 143 25.08 11.60 -28.31
CA THR A 143 24.23 11.50 -29.51
C THR A 143 23.56 10.14 -29.68
N SER A 144 24.02 9.09 -28.97
CA SER A 144 23.50 7.72 -29.13
C SER A 144 22.97 7.16 -27.82
N PRO A 145 21.67 6.78 -27.74
CA PRO A 145 21.11 6.20 -26.54
C PRO A 145 21.66 4.78 -26.31
N ILE A 146 21.91 4.45 -25.05
CA ILE A 146 22.29 3.10 -24.63
C ILE A 146 21.06 2.22 -24.35
N ASP A 147 19.94 2.83 -23.95
CA ASP A 147 18.65 2.15 -23.77
C ASP A 147 17.49 3.15 -23.78
N SER A 148 16.26 2.64 -23.85
CA SER A 148 15.02 3.41 -23.74
C SER A 148 14.00 2.69 -22.86
N ILE A 149 13.30 3.45 -22.01
CA ILE A 149 12.16 2.95 -21.24
C ILE A 149 10.89 3.57 -21.82
N ILE A 150 9.99 2.74 -22.32
CA ILE A 150 8.71 3.16 -22.90
C ILE A 150 7.59 2.93 -21.89
N VAL A 151 6.80 3.96 -21.63
CA VAL A 151 5.58 3.88 -20.83
C VAL A 151 4.57 3.04 -21.61
N SER A 152 4.22 1.88 -21.09
CA SER A 152 3.17 1.04 -21.67
C SER A 152 2.30 0.43 -20.59
N LYS A 153 0.98 0.45 -20.84
CA LYS A 153 -0.07 -0.09 -19.97
C LYS A 153 0.12 -1.57 -19.63
N LYS A 154 0.95 -2.29 -20.39
CA LYS A 154 1.21 -3.73 -20.24
C LYS A 154 2.47 -4.04 -19.42
N ALA A 155 3.33 -3.06 -19.15
CA ALA A 155 4.67 -3.31 -18.61
C ALA A 155 4.92 -2.82 -17.18
N SER A 156 3.90 -2.29 -16.49
CA SER A 156 4.15 -1.51 -15.29
C SER A 156 3.16 -1.87 -14.17
N PHE A 157 3.34 -3.11 -13.69
CA PHE A 157 3.05 -3.43 -12.31
C PHE A 157 4.41 -3.72 -11.69
N TYR A 158 5.13 -2.69 -11.25
CA TYR A 158 6.09 -2.91 -10.18
C TYR A 158 5.27 -3.36 -8.96
N PHE A 159 4.95 -4.65 -8.93
CA PHE A 159 4.33 -5.28 -7.79
C PHE A 159 5.40 -5.36 -6.72
N ASP A 160 5.58 -4.27 -5.98
CA ASP A 160 6.34 -4.33 -4.76
C ASP A 160 5.60 -5.29 -3.83
N LYS A 161 6.14 -6.51 -3.72
CA LYS A 161 5.61 -7.53 -2.83
C LYS A 161 5.45 -6.95 -1.43
N LYS A 162 6.39 -6.13 -0.93
CA LYS A 162 6.28 -5.46 0.38
C LYS A 162 5.08 -4.50 0.45
N GLN A 163 4.81 -3.73 -0.61
CA GLN A 163 3.65 -2.85 -0.65
C GLN A 163 2.35 -3.64 -0.72
N PHE A 164 2.29 -4.73 -1.49
CA PHE A 164 1.13 -5.63 -1.48
C PHE A 164 0.86 -6.18 -0.08
N PHE A 165 1.89 -6.65 0.64
CA PHE A 165 1.77 -7.10 2.04
C PHE A 165 1.19 -6.03 2.98
N LYS A 166 1.33 -4.74 2.65
CA LYS A 166 0.76 -3.63 3.41
C LYS A 166 -0.68 -3.28 3.00
N THR A 167 -1.12 -3.66 1.79
CA THR A 167 -2.50 -3.43 1.35
C THR A 167 -3.48 -4.34 2.09
N ILE A 168 -4.72 -3.86 2.28
CA ILE A 168 -5.80 -4.63 2.91
C ILE A 168 -6.06 -5.92 2.11
N GLU A 169 -6.08 -5.83 0.78
CA GLU A 169 -6.27 -6.95 -0.14
C GLU A 169 -5.15 -8.00 -0.02
N GLY A 170 -3.90 -7.55 0.10
CA GLY A 170 -2.76 -8.44 0.28
C GLY A 170 -2.81 -9.16 1.62
N ARG A 171 -3.03 -8.43 2.73
CA ARG A 171 -3.22 -9.03 4.06
C ARG A 171 -4.34 -10.07 4.06
N PHE A 172 -5.49 -9.72 3.49
CA PHE A 172 -6.62 -10.64 3.36
C PHE A 172 -6.24 -11.91 2.61
N THR A 173 -5.56 -11.79 1.46
CA THR A 173 -5.15 -12.93 0.63
C THR A 173 -4.22 -13.87 1.40
N ILE A 174 -3.24 -13.32 2.11
CA ILE A 174 -2.24 -14.12 2.83
C ILE A 174 -2.84 -14.80 4.04
N ILE A 175 -3.60 -14.07 4.85
CA ILE A 175 -4.21 -14.64 6.05
C ILE A 175 -5.25 -15.70 5.65
N SER A 176 -5.98 -15.50 4.55
CA SER A 176 -6.87 -16.53 3.99
C SER A 176 -6.10 -17.78 3.56
N LEU A 177 -4.93 -17.63 2.93
CA LEU A 177 -4.07 -18.75 2.55
C LEU A 177 -3.52 -19.49 3.78
N VAL A 178 -3.07 -18.74 4.80
CA VAL A 178 -2.62 -19.32 6.07
C VAL A 178 -3.75 -20.07 6.75
N LEU A 179 -4.96 -19.51 6.77
CA LEU A 179 -6.15 -20.16 7.31
C LEU A 179 -6.47 -21.47 6.56
N PHE A 180 -6.37 -21.47 5.23
CA PHE A 180 -6.57 -22.68 4.44
C PHE A 180 -5.55 -23.77 4.80
N ILE A 181 -4.28 -23.40 4.96
CA ILE A 181 -3.22 -24.33 5.42
C ILE A 181 -3.52 -24.83 6.84
N LEU A 182 -3.91 -23.94 7.75
CA LEU A 182 -4.30 -24.30 9.12
C LEU A 182 -5.51 -25.23 9.15
N LEU A 183 -6.47 -25.07 8.25
CA LEU A 183 -7.62 -25.98 8.11
C LEU A 183 -7.19 -27.39 7.70
N ILE A 184 -6.23 -27.50 6.76
CA ILE A 184 -5.66 -28.80 6.39
C ILE A 184 -4.95 -29.43 7.58
N PHE A 185 -4.10 -28.68 8.28
CA PHE A 185 -3.43 -29.19 9.48
C PHE A 185 -4.41 -29.59 10.57
N HIS A 186 -5.45 -28.78 10.81
CA HIS A 186 -6.50 -29.07 11.76
C HIS A 186 -7.22 -30.39 11.40
N PHE A 187 -7.60 -30.56 10.14
CA PHE A 187 -8.21 -31.80 9.65
C PHE A 187 -7.31 -33.03 9.88
N LEU A 188 -6.02 -32.94 9.53
CA LEU A 188 -5.07 -34.02 9.75
C LEU A 188 -4.86 -34.29 11.25
N TYR A 189 -4.72 -33.23 12.04
CA TYR A 189 -4.46 -33.32 13.47
C TYR A 189 -5.59 -34.02 14.23
N ILE A 190 -6.84 -33.77 13.84
CA ILE A 190 -7.97 -34.41 14.53
C ILE A 190 -8.19 -35.85 14.08
N ASN A 191 -7.94 -36.17 12.82
CA ASN A 191 -8.04 -37.56 12.36
C ASN A 191 -6.87 -38.44 12.85
N GLY A 192 -5.88 -37.86 13.53
CA GLY A 192 -4.82 -38.60 14.20
C GLY A 192 -5.18 -39.10 15.61
N ASP A 193 -4.21 -39.75 16.25
CA ASP A 193 -4.33 -40.35 17.59
C ASP A 193 -4.17 -39.35 18.75
N SER A 194 -4.34 -38.05 18.50
CA SER A 194 -4.25 -37.01 19.53
C SER A 194 -5.37 -37.15 20.58
N ASP A 195 -5.09 -36.70 21.81
CA ASP A 195 -6.08 -36.74 22.89
C ASP A 195 -7.27 -35.81 22.61
N MET A 196 -8.42 -36.20 23.14
CA MET A 196 -9.69 -35.50 22.95
C MET A 196 -9.64 -34.04 23.43
N LEU A 197 -8.94 -33.76 24.54
CA LEU A 197 -8.82 -32.40 25.08
C LEU A 197 -7.98 -31.51 24.17
N GLU A 198 -6.96 -32.07 23.50
CA GLU A 198 -6.14 -31.31 22.56
C GLU A 198 -6.92 -30.99 21.29
N LYS A 199 -7.71 -31.95 20.78
CA LYS A 199 -8.62 -31.76 19.65
C LYS A 199 -9.63 -30.64 19.93
N GLU A 200 -10.21 -30.62 21.13
CA GLU A 200 -11.11 -29.56 21.58
C GLU A 200 -10.44 -28.18 21.54
N ARG A 201 -9.24 -28.06 22.12
CA ARG A 201 -8.50 -26.79 22.17
C ARG A 201 -8.11 -26.31 20.78
N ALA A 202 -7.56 -27.20 19.94
CA ALA A 202 -7.17 -26.86 18.57
C ALA A 202 -8.36 -26.31 17.77
N THR A 203 -9.52 -26.95 17.91
CA THR A 203 -10.79 -26.49 17.32
C THR A 203 -11.12 -25.10 17.82
N TRP A 204 -11.19 -24.91 19.13
CA TRP A 204 -11.50 -23.61 19.73
C TRP A 204 -10.57 -22.49 19.23
N PHE A 205 -9.26 -22.73 19.21
CA PHE A 205 -8.27 -21.76 18.75
C PHE A 205 -8.47 -21.37 17.28
N LEU A 206 -8.84 -22.31 16.42
CA LEU A 206 -9.09 -22.03 15.00
C LEU A 206 -10.25 -21.05 14.83
N TYR A 207 -11.42 -21.32 15.41
CA TYR A 207 -12.61 -20.48 15.23
C TYR A 207 -12.50 -19.14 15.98
N ALA A 208 -11.95 -19.15 17.19
CA ALA A 208 -11.68 -17.92 17.92
C ALA A 208 -10.64 -17.06 17.19
N GLY A 209 -9.59 -17.68 16.65
CA GLY A 209 -8.54 -17.00 15.88
C GLY A 209 -9.08 -16.28 14.65
N VAL A 210 -9.98 -16.92 13.88
CA VAL A 210 -10.62 -16.27 12.72
C VAL A 210 -11.50 -15.09 13.16
N SER A 211 -12.24 -15.24 14.25
CA SER A 211 -13.08 -14.15 14.79
C SER A 211 -12.24 -12.96 15.28
N ILE A 212 -11.10 -13.24 15.93
CA ILE A 212 -10.12 -12.23 16.34
C ILE A 212 -9.51 -11.54 15.12
N TRP A 213 -9.17 -12.30 14.06
CA TRP A 213 -8.68 -11.70 12.82
C TRP A 213 -9.70 -10.72 12.23
N PHE A 214 -10.97 -11.10 12.15
CA PHE A 214 -12.04 -10.20 11.68
C PHE A 214 -12.17 -8.93 12.53
N PHE A 215 -11.92 -9.03 13.85
CA PHE A 215 -11.94 -7.89 14.76
C PHE A 215 -10.74 -6.95 14.59
N ILE A 216 -9.53 -7.51 14.48
CA ILE A 216 -8.29 -6.74 14.38
C ILE A 216 -8.18 -6.06 13.01
N ASP A 217 -8.46 -6.78 11.93
CA ASP A 217 -8.39 -6.23 10.56
C ASP A 217 -9.75 -5.68 10.12
N ASN A 218 -10.40 -4.88 10.97
CA ASN A 218 -11.78 -4.41 10.72
C ASN A 218 -11.92 -3.60 9.41
N GLU A 219 -10.82 -2.99 8.94
CA GLU A 219 -10.80 -2.15 7.75
C GLU A 219 -11.18 -2.97 6.51
N MET A 220 -10.84 -4.26 6.48
CA MET A 220 -11.24 -5.14 5.38
C MET A 220 -12.77 -5.30 5.30
N LEU A 221 -13.45 -5.30 6.46
CA LEU A 221 -14.91 -5.42 6.55
C LEU A 221 -15.63 -4.14 6.10
N LYS A 222 -14.88 -3.07 5.79
CA LYS A 222 -15.46 -1.84 5.24
C LYS A 222 -15.69 -1.92 3.73
N LYS A 223 -14.97 -2.81 3.03
CA LYS A 223 -15.09 -3.05 1.58
C LYS A 223 -16.03 -4.22 1.31
N ASP A 224 -17.08 -4.00 0.52
CA ASP A 224 -18.14 -4.99 0.29
C ASP A 224 -17.62 -6.34 -0.25
N ILE A 225 -16.68 -6.30 -1.21
CA ILE A 225 -16.10 -7.51 -1.80
C ILE A 225 -15.34 -8.34 -0.75
N LEU A 226 -14.55 -7.68 0.11
CA LEU A 226 -13.79 -8.37 1.15
C LEU A 226 -14.69 -8.86 2.28
N TYR A 227 -15.72 -8.10 2.65
CA TYR A 227 -16.74 -8.55 3.59
C TYR A 227 -17.43 -9.82 3.11
N LEU A 228 -17.83 -9.88 1.83
CA LEU A 228 -18.40 -11.08 1.21
C LEU A 228 -17.41 -12.25 1.21
N GLY A 229 -16.12 -11.99 0.99
CA GLY A 229 -15.05 -12.97 1.13
C GLY A 229 -14.96 -13.55 2.55
N CYS A 230 -14.93 -12.69 3.58
CA CYS A 230 -14.96 -13.11 4.98
C CYS A 230 -16.23 -13.93 5.29
N PHE A 231 -17.37 -13.53 4.75
CA PHE A 231 -18.65 -14.23 4.94
C PHE A 231 -18.63 -15.63 4.32
N ALA A 232 -18.08 -15.77 3.10
CA ALA A 232 -17.89 -17.07 2.46
C ALA A 232 -16.96 -17.97 3.29
N ILE A 233 -15.84 -17.44 3.80
CA ILE A 233 -14.94 -18.16 4.70
C ILE A 233 -15.68 -18.62 5.96
N ALA A 234 -16.47 -17.74 6.59
CA ALA A 234 -17.23 -18.07 7.79
C ALA A 234 -18.27 -19.18 7.55
N ILE A 235 -18.92 -19.20 6.38
CA ILE A 235 -19.85 -20.29 5.99
C ILE A 235 -19.09 -21.60 5.83
N VAL A 236 -17.95 -21.61 5.11
CA VAL A 236 -17.13 -22.81 4.93
C VAL A 236 -16.70 -23.37 6.28
N LEU A 237 -16.23 -22.50 7.18
CA LEU A 237 -15.87 -22.87 8.54
C LEU A 237 -17.05 -23.42 9.34
N MET A 238 -18.23 -22.80 9.25
CA MET A 238 -19.43 -23.29 9.93
C MET A 238 -19.81 -24.70 9.45
N VAL A 239 -19.81 -24.93 8.14
CA VAL A 239 -20.15 -26.24 7.56
C VAL A 239 -19.13 -27.29 7.96
N TYR A 240 -17.84 -26.97 7.80
CA TYR A 240 -16.73 -27.84 8.22
C TYR A 240 -16.80 -28.17 9.71
N GLY A 241 -17.00 -27.16 10.56
CA GLY A 241 -17.12 -27.32 12.00
C GLY A 241 -18.36 -28.08 12.44
N GLY A 242 -19.51 -27.86 11.80
CA GLY A 242 -20.73 -28.58 12.08
C GLY A 242 -20.59 -30.08 11.82
N ASP A 243 -20.11 -30.45 10.63
CA ASP A 243 -19.85 -31.84 10.27
C ASP A 243 -18.84 -32.49 11.21
N PHE A 244 -17.78 -31.75 11.53
CA PHE A 244 -16.73 -32.15 12.43
C PHE A 244 -17.21 -32.43 13.86
N VAL A 245 -17.91 -31.47 14.47
CA VAL A 245 -18.34 -31.53 15.87
C VAL A 245 -19.36 -32.66 16.10
N ASN A 246 -20.07 -33.10 15.06
CA ASN A 246 -20.97 -34.25 15.11
C ASN A 246 -20.26 -35.61 15.25
N ASN A 247 -18.96 -35.69 14.99
CA ASN A 247 -18.16 -36.90 15.20
C ASN A 247 -17.69 -37.08 16.66
N PHE A 248 -18.00 -36.12 17.54
CA PHE A 248 -17.62 -36.15 18.96
C PHE A 248 -18.74 -36.67 19.85
N PRO A 249 -18.40 -37.12 21.08
CA PRO A 249 -19.39 -37.31 22.13
C PRO A 249 -20.24 -36.06 22.33
N LYS A 250 -21.54 -36.26 22.57
CA LYS A 250 -22.54 -35.19 22.72
C LYS A 250 -22.12 -34.07 23.68
N THR A 251 -21.45 -34.41 24.79
CA THR A 251 -20.95 -33.43 25.77
C THR A 251 -19.93 -32.45 25.19
N ILE A 252 -19.07 -32.92 24.28
CA ILE A 252 -18.10 -32.10 23.56
C ILE A 252 -18.79 -31.35 22.42
N THR A 253 -19.74 -32.00 21.74
CA THR A 253 -20.53 -31.37 20.68
C THR A 253 -21.25 -30.13 21.16
N GLU A 254 -21.96 -30.22 22.29
CA GLU A 254 -22.68 -29.10 22.89
C GLU A 254 -21.74 -27.96 23.33
N LYS A 255 -20.50 -28.28 23.70
CA LYS A 255 -19.49 -27.32 24.12
C LYS A 255 -18.84 -26.61 22.92
N LEU A 256 -18.48 -27.35 21.87
CA LEU A 256 -17.76 -26.83 20.71
C LEU A 256 -18.66 -26.21 19.65
N GLY A 257 -19.89 -26.71 19.51
CA GLY A 257 -20.83 -26.29 18.48
C GLY A 257 -21.08 -24.77 18.42
N PRO A 258 -21.27 -24.06 19.55
CA PRO A 258 -21.35 -22.60 19.52
C PRO A 258 -20.12 -21.92 18.92
N PHE A 259 -18.91 -22.44 19.16
CA PHE A 259 -17.69 -21.82 18.66
C PHE A 259 -17.57 -21.92 17.14
N THR A 260 -18.12 -22.96 16.51
CA THR A 260 -18.09 -23.09 15.04
C THR A 260 -18.90 -22.01 14.34
N LEU A 261 -19.86 -21.39 15.05
CA LEU A 261 -20.66 -20.27 14.58
C LEU A 261 -20.00 -18.90 14.82
N MET A 262 -18.94 -18.82 15.63
CA MET A 262 -18.37 -17.55 16.11
C MET A 262 -17.91 -16.59 14.98
N PRO A 263 -17.22 -17.04 13.91
CA PRO A 263 -16.87 -16.16 12.81
C PRO A 263 -18.09 -15.62 12.07
N LEU A 264 -19.14 -16.43 11.91
CA LEU A 264 -20.35 -16.05 11.19
C LEU A 264 -21.18 -15.04 12.00
N THR A 265 -21.40 -15.31 13.29
CA THR A 265 -22.14 -14.40 14.18
C THR A 265 -21.42 -13.07 14.35
N PHE A 266 -20.08 -13.08 14.37
CA PHE A 266 -19.29 -11.85 14.35
C PHE A 266 -19.66 -10.98 13.14
N LEU A 267 -19.65 -11.55 11.93
CA LEU A 267 -19.97 -10.81 10.71
C LEU A 267 -21.44 -10.35 10.67
N MET A 268 -22.36 -11.20 11.13
CA MET A 268 -23.80 -10.88 11.23
C MET A 268 -24.06 -9.72 12.20
N LEU A 269 -23.28 -9.57 13.26
CA LEU A 269 -23.38 -8.47 14.21
C LEU A 269 -22.66 -7.22 13.73
N GLN A 270 -21.49 -7.37 13.11
CA GLN A 270 -20.65 -6.26 12.67
C GLN A 270 -21.40 -5.34 11.70
N TRP A 271 -22.09 -5.93 10.71
CA TRP A 271 -22.77 -5.17 9.67
C TRP A 271 -23.90 -4.26 10.18
N PRO A 272 -24.88 -4.75 10.98
CA PRO A 272 -25.93 -3.88 11.51
C PRO A 272 -25.39 -2.91 12.56
N LEU A 273 -24.48 -3.34 13.46
CA LEU A 273 -23.89 -2.47 14.46
C LEU A 273 -23.14 -1.29 13.82
N ARG A 274 -22.38 -1.53 12.74
CA ARG A 274 -21.66 -0.48 12.02
C ARG A 274 -22.63 0.53 11.40
N ARG A 275 -23.76 0.07 10.85
CA ARG A 275 -24.77 0.96 10.25
C ARG A 275 -25.46 1.82 11.29
N ILE A 276 -25.84 1.24 12.43
CA ILE A 276 -26.40 1.98 13.56
C ILE A 276 -25.39 3.03 14.03
N TYR A 277 -24.13 2.63 14.22
CA TYR A 277 -23.06 3.53 14.64
C TYR A 277 -22.87 4.72 13.69
N LYS A 278 -22.74 4.46 12.39
CA LYS A 278 -22.66 5.51 11.35
C LYS A 278 -23.87 6.43 11.36
N GLY A 279 -25.07 5.86 11.55
CA GLY A 279 -26.31 6.61 11.61
C GLY A 279 -26.31 7.64 12.73
N LEU A 280 -25.87 7.21 13.93
CA LEU A 280 -25.83 8.00 15.16
C LEU A 280 -24.68 9.01 15.19
N PHE A 281 -23.46 8.59 14.86
CA PHE A 281 -22.25 9.38 15.09
C PHE A 281 -21.65 10.01 13.83
N LYS A 282 -22.20 9.71 12.65
CA LYS A 282 -21.75 10.24 11.33
C LYS A 282 -20.26 9.99 11.03
N LYS A 283 -19.63 9.01 11.67
CA LYS A 283 -18.25 8.56 11.44
C LYS A 283 -18.16 7.03 11.40
N GLU A 284 -17.06 6.49 10.87
CA GLU A 284 -16.74 5.07 10.96
C GLU A 284 -16.32 4.71 12.39
N PRO A 285 -16.73 3.53 12.92
CA PRO A 285 -16.19 3.04 14.17
C PRO A 285 -14.74 2.61 13.99
N LYS A 286 -13.93 2.86 15.02
CA LYS A 286 -12.58 2.32 15.14
C LYS A 286 -12.54 1.22 16.21
N THR A 287 -11.79 0.15 15.99
CA THR A 287 -11.59 -0.94 17.00
C THR A 287 -10.19 -0.91 17.61
N ASP A 288 -9.36 0.07 17.23
CA ASP A 288 -8.02 0.29 17.77
C ASP A 288 -8.04 1.19 19.02
N ARG A 289 -6.89 1.29 19.69
CA ARG A 289 -6.73 2.02 20.96
C ARG A 289 -6.91 3.53 20.85
N ASP A 290 -6.91 4.06 19.63
CA ASP A 290 -6.99 5.51 19.35
C ASP A 290 -8.45 6.00 19.20
N GLY A 291 -9.42 5.12 19.43
CA GLY A 291 -10.85 5.42 19.41
C GLY A 291 -11.34 6.21 20.64
N GLY A 292 -12.43 6.95 20.47
CA GLY A 292 -13.12 7.61 21.58
C GLY A 292 -14.04 6.66 22.36
N VAL A 293 -14.76 7.18 23.35
CA VAL A 293 -15.71 6.38 24.18
C VAL A 293 -16.76 5.65 23.33
N THR A 294 -17.24 6.28 22.25
CA THR A 294 -18.23 5.67 21.34
C THR A 294 -17.66 4.47 20.59
N ASP A 295 -16.40 4.57 20.14
CA ASP A 295 -15.67 3.50 19.45
C ASP A 295 -15.42 2.31 20.40
N PHE A 296 -15.15 2.60 21.68
CA PHE A 296 -15.04 1.60 22.74
C PHE A 296 -16.36 0.85 22.98
N ILE A 297 -17.48 1.57 23.08
CA ILE A 297 -18.81 0.96 23.26
C ILE A 297 -19.16 0.06 22.09
N TYR A 298 -18.90 0.51 20.85
CA TYR A 298 -19.08 -0.30 19.65
C TYR A 298 -18.24 -1.58 19.71
N SER A 299 -16.97 -1.46 20.08
CA SER A 299 -16.04 -2.59 20.18
C SER A 299 -16.47 -3.60 21.24
N MET A 300 -16.97 -3.12 22.39
CA MET A 300 -17.55 -3.98 23.43
C MET A 300 -18.80 -4.69 22.91
N ALA A 301 -19.75 -3.96 22.31
CA ALA A 301 -20.98 -4.56 21.79
C ALA A 301 -20.69 -5.66 20.76
N LEU A 302 -19.71 -5.42 19.87
CA LEU A 302 -19.29 -6.40 18.88
C LEU A 302 -18.61 -7.62 19.53
N THR A 303 -17.72 -7.40 20.49
CA THR A 303 -17.01 -8.48 21.22
C THR A 303 -17.96 -9.34 22.03
N PHE A 304 -18.78 -8.74 22.91
CA PHE A 304 -19.70 -9.51 23.73
C PHE A 304 -20.81 -10.14 22.90
N GLY A 305 -21.32 -9.42 21.89
CA GLY A 305 -22.31 -9.96 20.97
C GLY A 305 -21.78 -11.21 20.24
N SER A 306 -20.55 -11.14 19.71
CA SER A 306 -19.95 -12.28 19.01
C SER A 306 -19.61 -13.47 19.92
N ILE A 307 -19.45 -13.26 21.22
CA ILE A 307 -19.30 -14.34 22.19
C ILE A 307 -20.64 -14.95 22.56
N ILE A 308 -21.69 -14.15 22.79
CA ILE A 308 -22.97 -14.62 23.33
C ILE A 308 -23.89 -15.18 22.24
N LEU A 309 -24.00 -14.49 21.10
CA LEU A 309 -24.90 -14.86 20.01
C LEU A 309 -24.70 -16.29 19.47
N PRO A 310 -23.47 -16.82 19.31
CA PRO A 310 -23.28 -18.20 18.88
C PRO A 310 -23.95 -19.22 19.79
N PHE A 311 -23.91 -19.04 21.12
CA PHE A 311 -24.56 -19.95 22.07
C PHE A 311 -26.08 -19.91 21.95
N VAL A 312 -26.64 -18.72 21.77
CA VAL A 312 -28.09 -18.54 21.56
C VAL A 312 -28.53 -19.23 20.27
N LEU A 313 -27.83 -18.97 19.16
CA LEU A 313 -28.17 -19.56 17.86
C LEU A 313 -27.99 -21.07 17.86
N TYR A 314 -26.89 -21.57 18.41
CA TYR A 314 -26.66 -23.01 18.51
C TYR A 314 -27.74 -23.71 19.33
N GLY A 315 -28.16 -23.11 20.45
CA GLY A 315 -29.26 -23.62 21.26
C GLY A 315 -30.63 -23.58 20.58
N LEU A 316 -30.84 -22.68 19.61
CA LEU A 316 -32.06 -22.64 18.79
C LEU A 316 -32.03 -23.69 17.67
N ILE A 317 -30.86 -23.93 17.07
CA ILE A 317 -30.67 -24.89 15.98
C ILE A 317 -30.84 -26.34 16.45
N ASN A 318 -30.42 -26.64 17.69
CA ASN A 318 -30.37 -28.00 18.23
C ASN A 318 -31.49 -28.34 19.23
N LYS A 319 -32.55 -27.52 19.30
CA LYS A 319 -33.78 -27.82 20.03
C LYS A 319 -34.78 -28.56 19.15
#